data_AF-A0A836Q1T6-F1
#
_entry.id   AF-A0A836Q1T6-F1
#
_cell.length_a   1.000
_cell.length_b   1.000
_cell.length_c   1.000
_cell.angle_alpha   90.00
_cell.angle_beta   90.00
_cell.angle_gamma   90.00
#
_symmetry.space_group_name_H-M   'P 1'
#
loop_
_entity.id
_entity.type
_entity.pdbx_description
1 polymer ?
#
loop_
_entity_poly.entity_id
_entity_poly.type
_entity_poly.pdbx_seq_one_letter_code
_entity_poly.pdbx_strand_id
1 'polypeptide(L)'
;MAEVFSMDFMIAKKHFFRHVATSKLTGEQLRVLMCLLSREADGDIGMWQKEISEMLGLAEPNVSRSIKALINAGILSEKVTTGYKDIPIFKLNPVFEKQAQLESDYQYEKVHGKPFKQTW
;
A
#
# COMPACT_ATOMS: atom_id res chain seq x y z
N MET A 1 -23.77 -0.90 3.33
CA MET A 1 -22.88 -0.76 2.14
C MET A 1 -21.73 0.19 2.44
N ALA A 2 -21.97 1.47 2.76
CA ALA A 2 -20.89 2.42 3.10
C ALA A 2 -20.09 2.05 4.37
N GLU A 3 -20.74 1.57 5.44
CA GLU A 3 -20.05 1.16 6.67
C GLU A 3 -19.15 -0.07 6.50
N VAL A 4 -19.57 -1.05 5.69
CA VAL A 4 -18.78 -2.25 5.38
C VAL A 4 -17.54 -1.88 4.58
N PHE A 5 -17.70 -1.03 3.55
CA PHE A 5 -16.58 -0.51 2.75
C PHE A 5 -15.58 0.30 3.61
N SER A 6 -16.08 1.09 4.56
CA SER A 6 -15.24 1.84 5.50
C SER A 6 -14.48 0.92 6.47
N MET A 7 -15.03 -0.23 6.85
CA MET A 7 -14.40 -1.16 7.79
C MET A 7 -13.28 -1.95 7.11
N ASP A 8 -13.50 -2.44 5.90
CA ASP A 8 -12.49 -3.18 5.12
C ASP A 8 -11.24 -2.31 4.87
N PHE A 9 -11.43 -1.02 4.58
CA PHE A 9 -10.33 -0.07 4.43
C PHE A 9 -9.50 0.12 5.71
N MET A 10 -10.15 0.23 6.87
CA MET A 10 -9.45 0.39 8.15
C MET A 10 -8.69 -0.87 8.55
N ILE A 11 -9.25 -2.05 8.26
CA ILE A 11 -8.57 -3.33 8.47
C ILE A 11 -7.37 -3.47 7.52
N ALA A 12 -7.51 -3.09 6.25
CA ALA A 12 -6.41 -3.10 5.28
C ALA A 12 -5.26 -2.19 5.75
N LYS A 13 -5.57 -0.98 6.24
CA LYS A 13 -4.59 -0.07 6.84
C LYS A 13 -3.87 -0.68 8.04
N LYS A 14 -4.59 -1.37 8.93
CA LYS A 14 -4.00 -2.08 10.07
C LYS A 14 -2.97 -3.12 9.60
N HIS A 15 -3.30 -3.94 8.62
CA HIS A 15 -2.36 -4.92 8.05
C HIS A 15 -1.16 -4.26 7.39
N PHE A 16 -1.40 -3.22 6.60
CA PHE A 16 -0.35 -2.41 5.97
C PHE A 16 0.64 -1.84 6.99
N PHE A 17 0.16 -1.09 8.00
CA PHE A 17 1.04 -0.45 8.97
C PHE A 17 1.76 -1.48 9.84
N ARG A 18 1.10 -2.59 10.21
CA ARG A 18 1.75 -3.68 10.92
C ARG A 18 2.90 -4.26 10.10
N HIS A 19 2.67 -4.52 8.82
CA HIS A 19 3.68 -5.05 7.91
C HIS A 19 4.88 -4.11 7.77
N VAL A 20 4.62 -2.82 7.55
CA VAL A 20 5.66 -1.77 7.51
C VAL A 20 6.46 -1.73 8.81
N ALA A 21 5.79 -1.74 9.97
CA ALA A 21 6.45 -1.67 11.28
C ALA A 21 7.33 -2.90 11.58
N THR A 22 6.95 -4.08 11.07
CA THR A 22 7.75 -5.30 11.22
C THR A 22 8.78 -5.51 10.11
N SER A 23 8.75 -4.69 9.07
CA SER A 23 9.70 -4.76 7.97
C SER A 23 11.04 -4.17 8.40
N LYS A 24 12.15 -4.77 7.95
CA LYS A 24 13.52 -4.28 8.23
C LYS A 24 13.89 -3.09 7.34
N LEU A 25 13.01 -2.09 7.25
CA LEU A 25 13.25 -0.90 6.45
C LEU A 25 14.28 0.01 7.14
N THR A 26 15.13 0.63 6.34
CA THR A 26 15.97 1.74 6.82
C THR A 26 15.13 3.00 6.99
N GLY A 27 15.63 3.97 7.76
CA GLY A 27 14.98 5.28 7.87
C GLY A 27 14.83 6.00 6.53
N GLU A 28 15.77 5.81 5.59
CA GLU A 28 15.68 6.34 4.23
C GLU A 28 14.52 5.70 3.45
N GLN A 29 14.40 4.37 3.49
CA GLN A 29 13.33 3.64 2.83
C GLN A 29 11.95 4.02 3.37
N LEU A 30 11.85 4.22 4.69
CA LEU A 30 10.63 4.70 5.33
C LEU A 30 10.27 6.13 4.89
N ARG A 31 11.25 7.03 4.78
CA ARG A 31 11.01 8.40 4.26
C ARG A 31 10.52 8.37 2.81
N VAL A 32 11.13 7.53 1.97
CA VAL A 32 10.68 7.33 0.58
C VAL A 32 9.25 6.77 0.54
N LEU A 33 8.91 5.80 1.40
CA LEU A 33 7.55 5.29 1.52
C LEU A 33 6.56 6.40 1.91
N MET A 34 6.90 7.25 2.88
CA MET A 34 6.04 8.36 3.29
C MET A 34 5.83 9.38 2.17
N CYS A 35 6.85 9.67 1.36
CA CYS A 35 6.70 10.51 0.16
C CYS A 35 5.72 9.89 -0.84
N LEU A 36 5.87 8.60 -1.14
CA LEU A 36 4.96 7.88 -2.03
C LEU A 36 3.52 7.92 -1.52
N LEU A 37 3.29 7.60 -0.24
CA LEU A 37 1.96 7.61 0.37
C LEU A 37 1.30 9.01 0.37
N SER A 38 2.08 10.09 0.35
CA SER A 38 1.52 11.45 0.26
C SER A 38 0.85 11.75 -1.08
N ARG A 39 1.07 10.91 -2.10
CA ARG A 39 0.51 11.02 -3.45
C ARG A 39 -0.48 9.90 -3.78
N GLU A 40 -0.81 9.06 -2.80
CA GLU A 40 -1.78 7.99 -2.99
C GLU A 40 -3.18 8.58 -3.20
N ALA A 41 -3.81 8.20 -4.31
CA ALA A 41 -5.18 8.54 -4.64
C ALA A 41 -5.82 7.38 -5.41
N ASP A 42 -6.98 6.93 -4.96
CA ASP A 42 -7.76 5.84 -5.57
C ASP A 42 -6.95 4.55 -5.82
N GLY A 43 -6.00 4.24 -4.93
CA GLY A 43 -5.15 3.05 -5.01
C GLY A 43 -3.93 3.20 -5.92
N ASP A 44 -3.75 4.37 -6.56
CA ASP A 44 -2.63 4.68 -7.42
C ASP A 44 -1.68 5.69 -6.76
N ILE A 45 -0.38 5.45 -6.93
CA ILE A 45 0.69 6.30 -6.42
C ILE A 45 1.57 6.73 -7.60
N GLY A 46 1.27 7.90 -8.17
CA GLY A 46 2.05 8.48 -9.27
C GLY A 46 3.06 9.50 -8.76
N MET A 47 4.36 9.22 -8.87
CA MET A 47 5.41 10.16 -8.45
C MET A 47 6.75 9.91 -9.12
N TRP A 48 7.42 10.96 -9.61
CA TRP A 48 8.76 10.84 -10.18
C TRP A 48 9.81 10.57 -9.11
N GLN A 49 10.81 9.74 -9.43
CA GLN A 49 11.97 9.54 -8.54
C GLN A 49 12.74 10.84 -8.29
N LYS A 50 12.78 11.73 -9.30
CA LYS A 50 13.36 13.07 -9.19
C LYS A 50 12.62 13.93 -8.16
N GLU A 51 11.29 13.92 -8.13
CA GLU A 51 10.52 14.66 -7.12
C GLU A 51 10.85 14.15 -5.71
N ILE A 52 10.93 12.84 -5.51
CA ILE A 52 11.29 12.24 -4.21
C ILE A 52 12.72 12.61 -3.81
N SER A 53 13.64 12.57 -4.78
CA SER A 53 15.04 12.96 -4.63
C SER A 53 15.16 14.40 -4.13
N GLU A 54 14.47 15.34 -4.78
CA GLU A 54 14.43 16.75 -4.42
C GLU A 54 13.79 16.97 -3.03
N MET A 55 12.65 16.33 -2.75
CA MET A 55 11.97 16.46 -1.45
C MET A 55 12.80 15.95 -0.27
N LEU A 56 13.56 14.88 -0.46
CA LEU A 56 14.29 14.22 0.62
C LEU A 56 15.76 14.61 0.70
N GLY A 57 16.29 15.34 -0.29
CA GLY A 57 17.71 15.64 -0.44
C GLY A 57 18.56 14.38 -0.67
N LEU A 58 18.00 13.39 -1.38
CA LEU A 58 18.66 12.11 -1.67
C LEU A 58 19.14 12.10 -3.12
N ALA A 59 20.19 11.33 -3.42
CA ALA A 59 20.52 11.05 -4.82
C ALA A 59 19.48 10.10 -5.43
N GLU A 60 19.10 10.29 -6.71
CA GLU A 60 18.13 9.43 -7.39
C GLU A 60 18.44 7.91 -7.30
N PRO A 61 19.71 7.44 -7.38
CA PRO A 61 20.02 6.02 -7.16
C PRO A 61 19.63 5.50 -5.77
N ASN A 62 19.62 6.34 -4.73
CA ASN A 62 19.17 5.98 -3.40
C ASN A 62 17.64 5.83 -3.35
N VAL A 63 16.92 6.75 -4.01
CA VAL A 63 15.47 6.65 -4.19
C VAL A 63 15.11 5.37 -4.93
N SER A 64 15.77 5.09 -6.06
CA SER A 64 15.56 3.87 -6.85
C SER A 64 15.77 2.60 -6.02
N ARG A 65 16.87 2.53 -5.25
CA ARG A 65 17.15 1.41 -4.34
C ARG A 65 16.12 1.28 -3.24
N SER A 66 15.65 2.39 -2.70
CA SER A 66 14.60 2.41 -1.68
C SER A 66 13.27 1.90 -2.21
N ILE A 67 12.86 2.33 -3.41
CA ILE A 67 11.64 1.81 -4.07
C ILE A 67 11.76 0.30 -4.30
N LYS A 68 12.90 -0.19 -4.80
CA LYS A 68 13.14 -1.64 -4.95
C LYS A 68 13.05 -2.38 -3.62
N ALA A 69 13.58 -1.80 -2.54
CA ALA A 69 13.47 -2.40 -1.21
C ALA A 69 12.02 -2.46 -0.72
N LEU A 70 11.18 -1.46 -1.01
CA LEU A 70 9.76 -1.46 -0.68
C LEU A 70 8.98 -2.53 -1.46
N ILE A 71 9.32 -2.73 -2.74
CA ILE A 71 8.76 -3.82 -3.57
C ILE A 71 9.19 -5.18 -3.00
N ASN A 72 10.49 -5.37 -2.73
CA ASN A 72 11.02 -6.62 -2.18
C ASN A 72 10.48 -6.93 -0.77
N ALA A 73 10.16 -5.90 0.02
CA ALA A 73 9.50 -6.05 1.30
C ALA A 73 8.01 -6.40 1.16
N GLY A 74 7.45 -6.44 -0.06
CA GLY A 74 6.05 -6.71 -0.31
C GLY A 74 5.12 -5.57 0.10
N ILE A 75 5.63 -4.35 0.24
CA ILE A 75 4.83 -3.16 0.59
C ILE A 75 4.18 -2.57 -0.66
N LEU A 76 4.96 -2.43 -1.73
CA LEU A 76 4.49 -2.00 -3.05
C LEU A 76 4.32 -3.23 -3.96
N SER A 77 3.40 -3.14 -4.91
CA SER A 77 3.29 -4.15 -5.98
C SER A 77 4.49 -4.10 -6.93
N GLU A 78 4.90 -5.25 -7.47
CA GLU A 78 6.00 -5.35 -8.44
C GLU A 78 5.72 -4.62 -9.76
N LYS A 79 4.44 -4.49 -10.15
CA LYS A 79 4.06 -3.88 -11.41
C LYS A 79 3.99 -2.36 -11.27
N VAL A 80 4.96 -1.68 -11.89
CA VAL A 80 4.86 -0.24 -12.18
C VAL A 80 4.16 -0.07 -13.52
N THR A 81 3.11 0.74 -13.57
CA THR A 81 2.47 1.14 -14.84
C THR A 81 2.90 2.54 -15.23
N THR A 82 3.03 2.77 -16.53
CA THR A 82 3.32 4.10 -17.07
C THR A 82 2.04 4.94 -17.08
N GLY A 83 2.02 6.02 -16.31
CA GLY A 83 0.93 6.98 -16.25
C GLY A 83 1.01 8.07 -17.31
N TYR A 84 0.18 9.11 -17.15
CA TYR A 84 0.24 10.31 -18.01
C TYR A 84 1.64 10.94 -17.92
N LYS A 85 2.22 11.31 -19.07
CA LYS A 85 3.59 11.87 -19.20
C LYS A 85 4.71 10.96 -18.67
N ASP A 86 4.57 9.64 -18.76
CA ASP A 86 5.58 8.67 -18.34
C ASP A 86 5.86 8.59 -16.83
N ILE A 87 4.96 9.13 -16.01
CA ILE A 87 5.05 9.04 -14.55
C ILE A 87 4.93 7.58 -14.13
N PRO A 88 5.85 7.03 -13.32
CA PRO A 88 5.68 5.69 -12.78
C PRO A 88 4.54 5.68 -11.76
N ILE A 89 3.58 4.78 -11.97
CA ILE A 89 2.47 4.52 -11.05
C ILE A 89 2.77 3.24 -10.28
N PHE A 90 2.84 3.36 -8.96
CA PHE A 90 2.93 2.25 -8.02
C PHE A 90 1.55 1.99 -7.40
N LYS A 91 1.35 0.78 -6.89
CA LYS A 91 0.22 0.43 -6.03
C LYS A 91 0.73 -0.16 -4.73
N LEU A 92 -0.06 -0.05 -3.65
CA LEU A 92 0.17 -0.87 -2.47
C LEU A 92 -0.04 -2.35 -2.83
N ASN A 93 0.64 -3.23 -2.12
CA ASN A 93 0.47 -4.66 -2.37
C ASN A 93 -0.98 -5.09 -2.06
N PRO A 94 -1.72 -5.69 -3.02
CA PRO A 94 -3.12 -6.08 -2.82
C PRO A 94 -3.31 -7.17 -1.75
N VAL A 95 -2.23 -7.75 -1.22
CA VAL A 95 -2.29 -8.67 -0.08
C VAL A 95 -3.00 -8.05 1.13
N PHE A 96 -2.86 -6.74 1.36
CA PHE A 96 -3.46 -6.07 2.52
C PHE A 96 -4.99 -6.01 2.41
N GLU A 97 -5.51 -5.77 1.19
CA GLU A 97 -6.95 -5.83 0.92
C GLU A 97 -7.49 -7.26 1.08
N LYS A 98 -6.75 -8.26 0.59
CA LYS A 98 -7.13 -9.67 0.76
C LYS A 98 -7.17 -10.08 2.23
N GLN A 99 -6.19 -9.65 3.03
CA GLN A 99 -6.17 -9.89 4.47
C GLN A 99 -7.34 -9.21 5.17
N ALA A 100 -7.69 -8.00 4.74
CA ALA A 100 -8.85 -7.28 5.27
C ALA A 100 -10.16 -8.00 4.98
N GLN A 101 -10.37 -8.47 3.75
CA GLN A 101 -11.56 -9.23 3.38
C GLN A 101 -11.69 -10.50 4.23
N LEU A 102 -10.61 -11.27 4.37
CA LEU A 102 -10.61 -12.50 5.17
C LEU A 102 -10.92 -12.23 6.65
N GLU A 103 -10.37 -11.16 7.22
CA GLU A 103 -10.67 -10.78 8.59
C GLU A 103 -12.12 -10.30 8.76
N SER A 104 -12.63 -9.52 7.80
CA SER A 104 -14.02 -9.04 7.77
C SER A 104 -15.01 -10.20 7.69
N ASP A 105 -14.77 -11.15 6.77
CA ASP A 105 -15.58 -12.37 6.62
C ASP A 105 -15.57 -13.21 7.89
N TYR A 106 -14.41 -13.37 8.53
CA TYR A 106 -14.27 -14.08 9.79
C TYR A 106 -15.05 -13.40 10.93
N GLN A 107 -14.98 -12.07 11.05
CA GLN A 107 -15.76 -11.34 12.05
C GLN A 107 -17.26 -11.46 11.78
N TYR A 108 -17.69 -11.38 10.52
CA TYR A 108 -19.09 -11.57 10.15
C TYR A 108 -19.59 -12.96 10.57
N GLU A 109 -18.86 -14.02 10.22
CA GLU A 109 -19.23 -15.38 10.59
C GLU A 109 -19.28 -15.59 12.10
N LYS A 110 -18.32 -15.03 12.84
CA LYS A 110 -18.29 -15.07 14.30
C LYS A 110 -19.51 -14.41 14.93
N VAL A 111 -20.00 -13.30 14.37
CA VAL A 111 -21.16 -12.55 14.89
C VAL A 111 -22.49 -13.20 14.46
N HIS A 112 -22.57 -13.71 13.24
CA HIS A 112 -23.84 -14.16 12.64
C HIS A 112 -24.01 -15.68 12.57
N GLY A 113 -22.99 -16.46 12.94
CA GLY A 113 -23.00 -17.93 12.92
C GLY A 113 -23.11 -18.54 11.53
N LYS A 114 -22.86 -17.76 10.47
CA LYS A 114 -22.91 -18.20 9.07
C LYS A 114 -21.93 -17.38 8.21
N PRO A 115 -21.37 -17.95 7.13
CA PRO A 115 -20.47 -17.23 6.25
C PRO A 115 -21.19 -16.05 5.56
N PHE A 116 -20.44 -14.98 5.31
CA PHE A 116 -20.91 -13.89 4.48
C PHE A 116 -21.16 -14.41 3.06
N LYS A 117 -22.39 -14.28 2.56
CA LYS A 117 -22.74 -14.59 1.17
C LYS A 117 -22.96 -13.27 0.42
N GLN A 118 -22.07 -12.97 -0.50
CA GLN A 118 -22.29 -11.91 -1.48
C GLN A 118 -23.41 -12.36 -2.42
N THR A 119 -24.64 -11.89 -2.18
CA THR A 119 -25.74 -12.03 -3.14
C THR A 119 -25.56 -10.94 -4.19
N TRP A 120 -25.13 -11.33 -5.39
CA TRP A 120 -25.13 -10.48 -6.58
C TRP A 120 -26.54 -10.36 -7.15
#